data_AF-A0A1I5NA70-F1
#
_entry.id   AF-A0A1I5NA70-F1
#
_cell.length_a   1.000
_cell.length_b   1.000
_cell.length_c   1.000
_cell.angle_alpha   90.00
_cell.angle_beta   90.00
_cell.angle_gamma   90.00
#
_symmetry.space_group_name_H-M   'P 1'
#
loop_
_entity.id
_entity.type
_entity.pdbx_description
1 polymer ?
#
loop_
_entity_poly.entity_id
_entity_poly.type
_entity_poly.pdbx_seq_one_letter_code
_entity_poly.pdbx_strand_id
1 'polypeptide(L)'
;MKALISSALFLLVASTANAETFEISGAVQRIELEKSLITIEGKRYQLPNRIPESLMPTGGPVIYQLRPGSVIAASGTHATPFPKLDSVAILRQPSPEEQIQIQSEMDNE
;
A
#
# COMPACT_ATOMS: atom_id res chain seq x y z
N MET A 1 -43.34 23.51 -40.25
CA MET A 1 -42.56 23.23 -39.02
C MET A 1 -43.22 22.09 -38.26
N LYS A 2 -42.64 20.88 -38.31
CA LYS A 2 -42.88 19.81 -37.33
C LYS A 2 -41.56 19.05 -37.19
N ALA A 3 -40.89 19.27 -36.07
CA ALA A 3 -39.71 18.51 -35.68
C ALA A 3 -40.16 17.13 -35.20
N LEU A 4 -39.48 16.07 -35.66
CA LEU A 4 -39.52 14.77 -34.99
C LEU A 4 -38.09 14.43 -34.63
N ILE A 5 -37.83 14.59 -33.34
CA ILE A 5 -36.55 14.45 -32.66
C ILE A 5 -36.15 12.98 -32.71
N SER A 6 -34.96 12.75 -33.25
CA SER A 6 -34.25 11.47 -33.28
C SER A 6 -34.01 10.97 -31.84
N SER A 7 -34.58 9.83 -31.47
CA SER A 7 -34.33 9.18 -30.18
C SER A 7 -33.20 8.16 -30.34
N ALA A 8 -31.96 8.61 -30.18
CA ALA A 8 -30.81 7.72 -30.01
C ALA A 8 -30.68 7.40 -28.52
N LEU A 9 -31.18 6.23 -28.11
CA LEU A 9 -31.07 5.73 -26.75
C LEU A 9 -29.62 5.22 -26.52
N PHE A 10 -28.74 6.11 -26.06
CA PHE A 10 -27.43 5.73 -25.52
C PHE A 10 -27.62 5.12 -24.12
N LEU A 11 -27.65 3.79 -24.05
CA LEU A 11 -27.47 3.07 -22.79
C LEU A 11 -26.02 3.27 -22.32
N LEU A 12 -25.80 4.24 -21.42
CA LEU A 12 -24.56 4.31 -20.64
C LEU A 12 -24.53 3.08 -19.73
N VAL A 13 -23.75 2.08 -20.11
CA VAL A 13 -23.36 1.00 -19.18
C VAL A 13 -22.34 1.62 -18.24
N ALA A 14 -22.79 2.03 -17.05
CA ALA A 14 -21.89 2.42 -15.96
C ALA A 14 -21.17 1.16 -15.47
N SER A 15 -19.99 0.88 -16.01
CA SER A 15 -19.08 -0.11 -15.46
C SER A 15 -18.56 0.40 -14.13
N THR A 16 -19.13 -0.05 -13.01
CA THR A 16 -18.53 0.11 -11.69
C THR A 16 -17.25 -0.72 -11.67
N ALA A 17 -16.12 -0.09 -12.01
CA ALA A 17 -14.81 -0.69 -11.81
C ALA A 17 -14.60 -0.85 -10.30
N ASN A 18 -14.97 -2.02 -9.76
CA ASN A 18 -14.53 -2.41 -8.43
C ASN A 18 -13.01 -2.49 -8.51
N ALA A 19 -12.30 -1.60 -7.82
CA ALA A 19 -10.86 -1.68 -7.74
C ALA A 19 -10.51 -3.06 -7.17
N GLU A 20 -9.83 -3.90 -7.96
CA GLU A 20 -9.39 -5.21 -7.49
C GLU A 20 -8.54 -5.03 -6.24
N THR A 21 -8.89 -5.79 -5.20
CA THR A 21 -8.18 -5.81 -3.93
C THR A 21 -7.15 -6.92 -3.91
N PHE A 22 -6.08 -6.74 -3.15
CA PHE A 22 -5.05 -7.76 -2.93
C PHE A 22 -4.68 -7.86 -1.46
N GLU A 23 -4.05 -8.98 -1.11
CA GLU A 23 -3.42 -9.22 0.19
C GLU A 23 -1.95 -9.61 -0.02
N ILE A 24 -1.08 -9.19 0.89
CA ILE A 24 0.34 -9.54 0.90
C ILE A 24 0.83 -9.69 2.33
N SER A 25 1.90 -10.47 2.51
CA SER A 25 2.70 -10.50 3.72
C SER A 25 4.17 -10.57 3.35
N GLY A 26 5.03 -9.91 4.13
CA GLY A 26 6.46 -9.96 3.86
C GLY A 26 7.25 -9.01 4.73
N ALA A 27 8.57 -9.08 4.60
CA ALA A 27 9.49 -8.16 5.27
C ALA A 27 9.60 -6.84 4.49
N VAL A 28 9.49 -5.73 5.20
CA VAL A 28 9.73 -4.40 4.66
C VAL A 28 11.22 -4.24 4.42
N GLN A 29 11.62 -3.96 3.18
CA GLN A 29 13.02 -3.81 2.80
C GLN A 29 13.47 -2.35 2.87
N ARG A 30 12.61 -1.44 2.43
CA ARG A 30 12.92 0.01 2.36
C ARG A 30 11.69 0.83 2.68
N ILE A 31 11.90 1.96 3.35
CA ILE A 31 10.87 2.94 3.69
C ILE A 31 11.31 4.30 3.15
N GLU A 32 10.50 4.89 2.28
CA GLU A 32 10.72 6.24 1.72
C GLU A 32 9.64 7.17 2.27
N LEU A 33 9.86 7.72 3.47
CA LEU A 33 8.86 8.51 4.20
C LEU A 33 8.36 9.72 3.42
N GLU A 34 9.25 10.44 2.74
CA GLU A 34 8.92 11.63 1.95
C GLU A 34 7.94 11.34 0.79
N LYS A 35 7.91 10.09 0.33
CA LYS A 35 7.05 9.65 -0.78
C LYS A 35 5.89 8.78 -0.31
N SER A 36 5.83 8.49 1.00
CA SER A 36 4.89 7.53 1.58
C SER A 36 4.95 6.17 0.87
N LEU A 37 6.15 5.69 0.54
CA LEU A 37 6.39 4.42 -0.15
C LEU A 37 7.12 3.43 0.76
N ILE A 38 6.75 2.16 0.64
CA ILE A 38 7.52 1.06 1.20
C ILE A 38 7.82 0.03 0.13
N THR A 39 8.91 -0.71 0.31
CA THR A 39 9.28 -1.83 -0.56
C THR A 39 9.14 -3.13 0.21
N ILE A 40 8.41 -4.09 -0.37
CA ILE A 40 8.21 -5.44 0.16
C ILE A 40 8.54 -6.38 -1.00
N GLU A 41 9.48 -7.31 -0.79
CA GLU A 41 9.89 -8.29 -1.81
C GLU A 41 10.25 -7.63 -3.16
N GLY A 42 11.01 -6.53 -3.13
CA GLY A 42 11.43 -5.78 -4.31
C GLY A 42 10.33 -4.96 -5.01
N LYS A 43 9.07 -5.05 -4.57
CA LYS A 43 7.96 -4.29 -5.14
C LYS A 43 7.60 -3.11 -4.24
N ARG A 44 7.36 -1.96 -4.88
CA ARG A 44 7.01 -0.70 -4.21
C ARG A 44 5.49 -0.58 -4.06
N TYR A 45 5.08 -0.13 -2.87
CA TYR A 45 3.69 0.07 -2.49
C TYR A 45 3.53 1.47 -1.88
N GLN A 46 2.42 2.13 -2.23
CA GLN A 46 2.01 3.36 -1.58
C GLN A 46 1.42 3.02 -0.20
N LEU A 47 2.01 3.56 0.84
CA LEU A 47 1.52 3.49 2.22
C LEU A 47 1.21 4.91 2.72
N PRO A 48 -0.02 5.42 2.52
CA PRO A 48 -0.40 6.75 2.95
C PRO A 48 -0.26 6.96 4.46
N ASN A 49 0.15 8.15 4.89
CA ASN A 49 0.31 8.50 6.31
C ASN A 49 -1.00 8.50 7.11
N ARG A 50 -2.16 8.30 6.47
CA ARG A 50 -3.45 8.16 7.14
C ARG A 50 -3.75 6.74 7.61
N ILE A 51 -2.97 5.74 7.16
CA ILE A 51 -3.23 4.33 7.49
C ILE A 51 -2.68 4.05 8.90
N PRO A 52 -3.54 3.79 9.89
CA PRO A 52 -3.09 3.38 11.21
C PRO A 52 -2.62 1.92 11.18
N GLU A 53 -1.90 1.51 12.22
CA GLU A 53 -1.59 0.09 12.43
C GLU A 53 -2.87 -0.66 12.82
N SER A 54 -3.13 -1.79 12.15
CA SER A 54 -4.44 -2.46 12.20
C SER A 54 -4.73 -3.16 13.53
N LEU A 55 -3.69 -3.61 14.25
CA LEU A 55 -3.78 -4.24 15.57
C LEU A 55 -3.80 -3.21 16.72
N MET A 56 -3.39 -1.97 16.45
CA MET A 56 -3.38 -0.84 17.37
C MET A 56 -3.86 0.44 16.64
N PRO A 57 -5.18 0.58 16.36
CA PRO A 57 -5.72 1.67 15.57
C PRO A 57 -5.49 3.08 16.16
N THR A 58 -5.20 3.17 17.45
CA THR A 58 -4.85 4.42 18.16
C THR A 58 -3.36 4.76 18.11
N GLY A 59 -2.51 3.87 17.57
CA GLY A 59 -1.05 3.96 17.55
C GLY A 59 -0.47 4.99 16.57
N GLY A 60 -1.33 5.73 15.86
CA GLY A 60 -0.90 6.65 14.80
C GLY A 60 -0.52 5.93 13.51
N PRO A 61 0.06 6.66 12.53
CA PRO A 61 0.34 6.10 11.22
C PRO A 61 1.34 4.95 11.25
N VAL A 62 0.99 3.84 10.61
CA VAL A 62 1.82 2.63 10.62
C VAL A 62 3.19 2.84 9.98
N ILE A 63 3.29 3.73 8.97
CA ILE A 63 4.55 4.00 8.27
C ILE A 63 5.67 4.53 9.19
N TYR A 64 5.33 5.21 10.28
CA TYR A 64 6.30 5.70 11.27
C TYR A 64 6.68 4.66 12.32
N GLN A 65 5.99 3.52 12.34
CA GLN A 65 6.26 2.40 13.24
C GLN A 65 7.09 1.30 12.57
N LEU A 66 7.17 1.30 11.23
CA LEU A 66 7.92 0.33 10.46
C LEU A 66 9.43 0.57 10.54
N ARG A 67 10.18 -0.52 10.40
CA ARG A 67 11.63 -0.55 10.23
C ARG A 67 11.96 -1.46 9.03
N PRO A 68 13.08 -1.24 8.33
CA PRO A 68 13.64 -2.28 7.48
C PRO A 68 13.78 -3.59 8.29
N GLY A 69 13.19 -4.68 7.78
CA GLY A 69 13.07 -5.98 8.46
C GLY A 69 11.74 -6.23 9.18
N SER A 70 10.86 -5.23 9.36
CA SER A 70 9.52 -5.46 9.94
C SER A 70 8.73 -6.43 9.07
N VAL A 71 8.17 -7.47 9.68
CA VAL A 71 7.26 -8.41 9.00
C VAL A 71 5.85 -7.91 9.15
N ILE A 72 5.15 -7.74 8.03
CA ILE A 72 3.78 -7.23 8.01
C ILE A 72 2.82 -8.17 7.28
N ALA A 73 1.54 -8.04 7.57
CA ALA A 73 0.44 -8.42 6.69
C ALA A 73 -0.30 -7.16 6.24
N ALA A 74 -0.68 -7.07 4.98
CA ALA A 74 -1.33 -5.89 4.44
C ALA A 74 -2.36 -6.26 3.37
N SER A 75 -3.34 -5.40 3.19
CA SER A 75 -4.26 -5.45 2.07
C SER A 75 -4.37 -4.09 1.40
N GLY A 76 -4.80 -4.09 0.15
CA GLY A 76 -4.82 -2.87 -0.63
C GLY A 76 -5.59 -2.99 -1.93
N THR A 77 -5.48 -1.92 -2.72
CA THR A 77 -6.11 -1.76 -4.03
C THR A 77 -5.07 -1.53 -5.11
N HIS A 78 -5.27 -2.11 -6.29
CA HIS A 78 -4.41 -1.83 -7.43
C HIS A 78 -4.53 -0.35 -7.83
N ALA A 79 -3.39 0.31 -7.97
CA ALA A 79 -3.29 1.73 -8.33
C ALA A 79 -2.00 1.98 -9.12
N THR A 80 -1.97 3.08 -9.88
CA THR A 80 -0.81 3.52 -10.67
C THR A 80 -0.22 4.80 -10.05
N PRO A 81 1.11 4.95 -9.96
CA PRO A 81 2.14 4.01 -10.41
C PRO A 81 2.41 2.85 -9.44
N PHE A 82 1.96 2.94 -8.19
CA PHE A 82 2.18 1.91 -7.18
C PHE A 82 0.85 1.44 -6.57
N PRO A 83 0.66 0.13 -6.33
CA PRO A 83 -0.49 -0.37 -5.60
C PRO A 83 -0.58 0.30 -4.21
N LYS A 84 -1.80 0.60 -3.77
CA LYS A 84 -2.05 1.36 -2.55
C LYS A 84 -2.44 0.43 -1.42
N LEU A 85 -1.73 0.50 -0.30
CA LEU A 85 -2.11 -0.21 0.92
C LEU A 85 -3.26 0.53 1.60
N ASP A 86 -4.27 -0.23 1.99
CA ASP A 86 -5.48 0.23 2.67
C ASP A 86 -5.52 -0.26 4.13
N SER A 87 -4.83 -1.36 4.44
CA SER A 87 -4.61 -1.83 5.81
C SER A 87 -3.22 -2.45 5.96
N VAL A 88 -2.63 -2.31 7.15
CA VAL A 88 -1.34 -2.90 7.48
C VAL A 88 -1.34 -3.33 8.94
N ALA A 89 -0.95 -4.57 9.21
CA ALA A 89 -0.66 -5.11 10.53
C ALA A 89 0.83 -5.41 10.64
N ILE A 90 1.48 -4.92 11.70
CA ILE A 90 2.86 -5.27 12.03
C ILE A 90 2.84 -6.56 12.83
N LEU A 91 3.25 -7.67 12.20
CA LEU A 91 3.28 -8.98 12.83
C LEU A 91 4.51 -9.11 13.73
N ARG A 92 5.63 -8.50 13.33
CA ARG A 92 6.90 -8.59 14.04
C ARG A 92 7.83 -7.44 13.69
N GLN A 93 8.51 -6.90 14.70
CA GLN A 93 9.65 -5.99 14.51
C GLN A 93 10.96 -6.79 14.39
N PRO A 94 11.94 -6.31 13.60
CA PRO A 94 13.24 -6.96 13.52
C PRO A 94 13.95 -6.84 14.86
N SER A 95 14.67 -7.89 15.24
CA SER A 95 15.56 -7.87 16.40
C SER A 95 16.70 -6.86 16.19
N PRO A 96 17.39 -6.42 17.25
CA PRO A 96 18.56 -5.56 17.11
C PRO A 96 19.64 -6.16 16.21
N GLU A 97 19.87 -7.47 16.29
CA GLU A 97 20.86 -8.18 15.47
C GLU A 97 20.47 -8.18 13.99
N GLU A 98 19.19 -8.45 13.69
CA GLU A 98 18.66 -8.36 12.32
C GLU A 98 18.81 -6.93 11.77
N GLN A 99 18.57 -5.90 12.59
CA GLN A 99 18.73 -4.50 12.17
C GLN A 99 20.19 -4.16 11.83
N ILE A 100 21.14 -4.65 12.62
CA ILE A 100 22.58 -4.45 12.36
C ILE A 100 22.96 -5.11 11.03
N GLN A 101 22.51 -6.34 10.82
CA GLN A 101 22.78 -7.06 9.57
C GLN A 101 22.20 -6.33 8.36
N ILE A 102 20.91 -5.96 8.41
CA ILE A 102 20.23 -5.24 7.33
C ILE A 102 20.93 -3.92 7.02
N GLN A 103 21.31 -3.15 8.05
CA GLN A 103 22.03 -1.89 7.85
C GLN A 103 23.39 -2.13 7.16
N SER A 104 24.13 -3.16 7.57
CA SER A 104 25.40 -3.50 6.93
C SER A 104 25.24 -3.95 5.48
N GLU A 105 24.16 -4.66 5.14
CA GLU A 105 23.87 -5.03 3.75
C GLU A 105 23.55 -3.77 2.92
N MET A 106 22.76 -2.84 3.47
CA MET A 106 22.43 -1.58 2.80
C MET A 106 23.62 -0.64 2.58
N ASP A 107 24.59 -0.63 3.49
CA ASP A 107 25.78 0.21 3.38
C ASP A 107 26.79 -0.32 2.32
N ASN A 108 26.63 -1.58 1.90
CA ASN A 108 27.48 -2.25 0.92
C ASN A 108 26.88 -2.27 -0.51
N GLU A 109 25.66 -1.75 -0.70
CA GLU A 109 24.99 -1.56 -2.00
C GLU A 109 25.25 -0.16 -2.59
#